data_AF-A0A661V1C9-F1
#
_entry.id   AF-A0A661V1C9-F1
#
_cell.length_a   1.000
_cell.length_b   1.000
_cell.length_c   1.000
_cell.angle_alpha   90.00
_cell.angle_beta   90.00
_cell.angle_gamma   90.00
#
_symmetry.space_group_name_H-M   'P 1'
#
loop_
_entity.id
_entity.type
_entity.pdbx_description
1 polymer ?
#
loop_
_entity_poly.entity_id
_entity_poly.type
_entity_poly.pdbx_seq_one_letter_code
_entity_poly.pdbx_strand_id
1 'polypeptide(L)'
;MERLLVTEGRVGGVQAAGRVYRGEAVIVATGGASYPATGSTGDGYRMAESVGHTIVPIRPALVPLETGGRIASRLQGLSLRNVTVRLLVDGERQEELFGEMLFTHFGVSGPIVLTLSRQAGDALRRGRQVELSIDLKP
;
A
#
# COMPACT_ATOMS: atom_id res chain seq x y z
N MET A 1 -9.58 -23.94 -1.27
CA MET A 1 -8.54 -23.05 -1.80
C MET A 1 -8.85 -22.81 -3.26
N GLU A 2 -8.88 -21.54 -3.68
CA GLU A 2 -9.13 -21.17 -5.08
C GLU A 2 -7.85 -21.35 -5.90
N ARG A 3 -7.97 -21.90 -7.11
CA ARG A 3 -6.82 -22.10 -8.00
C ARG A 3 -7.22 -22.16 -9.47
N LEU A 4 -6.29 -21.76 -10.33
CA LEU A 4 -6.38 -21.98 -11.77
C LEU A 4 -6.21 -23.47 -12.08
N LEU A 5 -6.96 -23.95 -13.05
CA LEU A 5 -6.79 -25.29 -13.61
C LEU A 5 -6.02 -25.15 -14.92
N VAL A 6 -4.78 -25.65 -14.93
CA VAL A 6 -3.87 -25.53 -16.08
C VAL A 6 -3.40 -26.92 -16.50
N THR A 7 -3.52 -27.21 -17.78
CA THR A 7 -3.07 -28.46 -18.41
C THR A 7 -2.26 -28.10 -19.65
N GLU A 8 -1.05 -28.65 -19.79
CA GLU A 8 -0.19 -28.40 -20.96
C GLU A 8 0.03 -26.90 -21.28
N GLY A 9 0.17 -26.08 -20.23
CA GLY A 9 0.36 -24.63 -20.37
C GLY A 9 -0.89 -23.84 -20.78
N ARG A 10 -2.06 -24.48 -20.83
CA ARG A 10 -3.35 -23.84 -21.15
C ARG A 10 -4.29 -23.85 -19.96
N VAL A 11 -4.98 -22.74 -19.73
CA VAL A 11 -6.03 -22.67 -18.73
C VAL A 11 -7.25 -23.46 -19.21
N GLY A 12 -7.82 -24.29 -18.35
CA GLY A 12 -9.04 -25.06 -18.60
C GLY A 12 -10.19 -24.71 -17.65
N GLY A 13 -9.97 -23.77 -16.73
CA GLY A 13 -10.98 -23.31 -15.78
C GLY A 13 -10.41 -22.89 -14.42
N VAL A 14 -11.29 -22.84 -13.43
CA VAL A 14 -10.97 -22.46 -12.04
C VAL A 14 -11.67 -23.43 -11.07
N GLN A 15 -10.99 -23.75 -9.97
CA GLN A 15 -11.63 -24.38 -8.82
C GLN A 15 -11.90 -23.32 -7.76
N ALA A 16 -13.17 -23.15 -7.36
CA ALA A 16 -13.61 -22.18 -6.36
C ALA A 16 -14.76 -22.75 -5.53
N ALA A 17 -14.81 -22.43 -4.23
CA ALA A 17 -15.85 -22.91 -3.30
C ALA A 17 -16.13 -24.43 -3.37
N GLY A 18 -15.09 -25.24 -3.58
CA GLY A 18 -15.21 -26.70 -3.71
C GLY A 18 -15.78 -27.20 -5.05
N ARG A 19 -16.06 -26.31 -6.01
CA ARG A 19 -16.60 -26.62 -7.34
C ARG A 19 -15.58 -26.34 -8.43
N VAL A 20 -15.73 -27.01 -9.57
CA VAL A 20 -14.93 -26.80 -10.78
C VAL A 20 -15.77 -26.06 -11.82
N TYR A 21 -15.25 -24.96 -12.32
CA TYR A 21 -15.83 -24.18 -13.40
C TYR A 21 -14.89 -24.27 -14.60
N ARG A 22 -15.36 -24.85 -15.70
CA ARG A 22 -14.57 -25.01 -16.94
C ARG A 22 -14.73 -23.80 -17.84
N GLY A 23 -13.67 -23.42 -18.53
CA GLY A 23 -13.66 -22.32 -19.48
C GLY A 23 -12.35 -22.24 -20.24
N GLU A 24 -12.40 -21.74 -21.47
CA GLU A 24 -11.23 -21.55 -22.34
C GLU A 24 -10.41 -20.32 -21.95
N ALA A 25 -11.00 -19.41 -21.18
CA ALA A 25 -10.35 -18.22 -20.64
C ALA A 25 -10.78 -17.97 -19.19
N VAL A 26 -9.84 -17.48 -18.38
CA VAL A 26 -10.06 -17.06 -17.00
C VAL A 26 -9.44 -15.68 -16.81
N ILE A 27 -10.20 -14.74 -16.25
CA ILE A 27 -9.72 -13.40 -15.91
C ILE A 27 -9.49 -13.34 -14.41
N VAL A 28 -8.26 -13.04 -13.99
CA VAL A 28 -7.92 -12.82 -12.57
C VAL A 28 -8.17 -11.35 -12.23
N ALA A 29 -9.27 -11.08 -11.54
CA ALA A 29 -9.69 -9.72 -11.14
C ALA A 29 -9.99 -9.62 -9.63
N THR A 30 -9.18 -10.30 -8.80
CA THR A 30 -9.43 -10.46 -7.35
C THR A 30 -9.04 -9.24 -6.50
N GLY A 31 -8.65 -8.12 -7.12
CA GLY A 31 -8.10 -6.97 -6.40
C GLY A 31 -6.72 -7.25 -5.79
N GLY A 32 -6.37 -6.46 -4.76
CA GLY A 32 -5.09 -6.54 -4.07
C GLY A 32 -5.17 -7.31 -2.74
N ALA A 33 -4.40 -6.84 -1.75
CA ALA A 33 -4.41 -7.34 -0.38
C ALA A 33 -4.79 -6.26 0.65
N SER A 34 -5.25 -5.10 0.19
CA SER A 34 -5.77 -4.02 1.04
C SER A 34 -7.22 -4.31 1.42
N TYR A 35 -7.62 -4.01 2.66
CA TYR A 35 -9.00 -4.20 3.13
C TYR A 35 -9.52 -5.64 2.92
N PRO A 36 -8.89 -6.68 3.51
CA PRO A 36 -9.29 -8.07 3.29
C PRO A 36 -10.75 -8.37 3.67
N ALA A 37 -11.34 -7.60 4.59
CA ALA A 37 -12.76 -7.70 4.94
C ALA A 37 -13.72 -7.42 3.77
N THR A 38 -13.27 -6.74 2.71
CA THR A 38 -14.07 -6.50 1.49
C THR A 38 -13.85 -7.58 0.42
N GLY A 39 -13.03 -8.60 0.69
CA GLY A 39 -12.74 -9.71 -0.22
C GLY A 39 -11.39 -9.63 -0.95
N SER A 40 -10.65 -8.52 -0.84
CA SER A 40 -9.30 -8.37 -1.42
C SER A 40 -8.23 -9.00 -0.51
N THR A 41 -8.08 -10.32 -0.61
CA THR A 41 -7.27 -11.18 0.27
C THR A 41 -5.90 -11.55 -0.33
N GLY A 42 -5.59 -11.09 -1.54
CA GLY A 42 -4.35 -11.44 -2.25
C GLY A 42 -4.40 -12.76 -3.01
N ASP A 43 -5.57 -13.33 -3.25
CA ASP A 43 -5.74 -14.62 -3.94
C ASP A 43 -5.17 -14.63 -5.36
N GLY A 44 -5.34 -13.54 -6.11
CA GLY A 44 -4.82 -13.39 -7.47
C GLY A 44 -3.30 -13.47 -7.56
N TYR A 45 -2.57 -13.01 -6.53
CA TYR A 45 -1.10 -13.15 -6.50
C TYR A 45 -0.70 -14.62 -6.45
N ARG A 46 -1.35 -15.42 -5.61
CA ARG A 46 -1.11 -16.87 -5.49
C ARG A 46 -1.49 -17.60 -6.77
N MET A 47 -2.61 -17.22 -7.40
CA MET A 47 -3.02 -17.77 -8.69
C MET A 47 -1.98 -17.49 -9.78
N ALA A 48 -1.50 -16.25 -9.90
CA ALA A 48 -0.49 -15.88 -10.88
C ALA A 48 0.86 -16.59 -10.64
N GLU A 49 1.31 -16.68 -9.39
CA GLU A 49 2.54 -17.40 -9.03
C GLU A 49 2.45 -18.89 -9.40
N SER A 50 1.31 -19.54 -9.16
CA SER A 50 1.09 -20.96 -9.48
C SER A 50 1.17 -21.31 -10.98
N VAL A 51 1.10 -20.31 -11.85
CA VAL A 51 1.24 -20.47 -13.31
C VAL A 51 2.52 -19.85 -13.87
N GLY A 52 3.49 -19.54 -12.98
CA GLY A 52 4.84 -19.15 -13.36
C GLY A 52 5.11 -17.65 -13.43
N HIS A 53 4.17 -16.78 -13.03
CA HIS A 53 4.46 -15.35 -12.91
C HIS A 53 5.32 -15.04 -11.69
N THR A 54 6.19 -14.05 -11.82
CA THR A 54 6.91 -13.46 -10.68
C THR A 54 6.05 -12.39 -10.01
N ILE A 55 5.90 -12.49 -8.69
CA ILE A 55 5.17 -11.48 -7.91
C ILE A 55 6.16 -10.45 -7.36
N VAL A 56 5.96 -9.18 -7.69
CA VAL A 56 6.68 -8.09 -7.03
C VAL A 56 6.21 -8.03 -5.57
N PRO A 57 7.12 -8.01 -4.56
CA PRO A 57 6.74 -8.04 -3.16
C PRO A 57 5.69 -6.97 -2.82
N ILE A 58 4.54 -7.44 -2.30
CA ILE A 58 3.42 -6.56 -1.97
C ILE A 58 3.78 -5.66 -0.79
N ARG A 59 3.19 -4.46 -0.79
CA ARG A 59 3.49 -3.43 0.19
C ARG A 59 2.32 -2.48 0.39
N PRO A 60 2.07 -2.04 1.64
CA PRO A 60 1.17 -0.92 1.88
C PRO A 60 1.60 0.32 1.11
N ALA A 61 0.60 1.04 0.60
CA ALA A 61 0.69 2.35 -0.03
C ALA A 61 -0.63 3.09 0.22
N LEU A 62 -0.60 4.42 0.15
CA LEU A 62 -1.73 5.27 0.52
C LEU A 62 -2.22 5.00 1.96
N VAL A 63 -1.27 4.81 2.88
CA VAL A 63 -1.53 4.56 4.30
C VAL A 63 -1.05 5.73 5.15
N PRO A 64 -1.67 5.97 6.33
CA PRO A 64 -1.12 6.88 7.32
C PRO A 64 0.30 6.48 7.73
N LEU A 65 1.09 7.44 8.19
CA LEU A 65 2.44 7.20 8.72
C LEU A 65 2.45 7.39 10.23
N GLU A 66 2.88 6.36 10.95
CA GLU A 66 3.18 6.46 12.37
C GLU A 66 4.43 7.32 12.59
N THR A 67 4.38 8.18 13.60
CA THR A 67 5.50 9.07 13.94
C THR A 67 6.06 8.71 15.31
N GLY A 68 7.39 8.79 15.46
CA GLY A 68 8.00 8.71 16.79
C GLY A 68 7.59 9.87 17.70
N GLY A 69 7.66 9.64 19.02
CA GLY A 69 7.39 10.66 20.03
C GLY A 69 5.90 10.96 20.24
N ARG A 70 5.58 12.18 20.69
CA ARG A 70 4.22 12.56 21.13
C ARG A 70 3.64 13.79 20.42
N ILE A 71 4.34 14.34 19.43
CA ILE A 71 3.89 15.56 18.73
C ILE A 71 2.56 15.31 18.02
N ALA A 72 2.48 14.22 17.24
CA ALA A 72 1.26 13.88 16.51
C ALA A 72 0.04 13.71 17.43
N SER A 73 0.19 12.92 18.50
CA SER A 73 -0.89 12.71 19.47
C SER A 73 -1.33 14.00 20.18
N ARG A 74 -0.39 14.92 20.45
CA ARG A 74 -0.70 16.22 21.09
C ARG A 74 -1.42 17.18 20.15
N LEU A 75 -1.23 17.03 18.84
CA LEU A 75 -1.87 17.82 17.80
C LEU A 75 -3.03 17.08 17.13
N GLN A 76 -3.44 15.92 17.67
CA GLN A 76 -4.48 15.07 17.08
C GLN A 76 -5.74 15.88 16.72
N GLY A 77 -6.24 15.65 15.50
CA GLY A 77 -7.42 16.32 14.98
C GLY A 77 -7.12 17.65 14.27
N LEU A 78 -5.92 18.21 14.44
CA LEU A 78 -5.49 19.37 13.68
C LEU A 78 -5.29 18.99 12.21
N SER A 79 -6.10 19.61 11.35
CA SER A 79 -5.95 19.54 9.89
C SER A 79 -5.23 20.78 9.40
N LEU A 80 -4.18 20.59 8.62
CA LEU A 80 -3.38 21.64 8.02
C LEU A 80 -3.69 21.70 6.53
N ARG A 81 -3.92 22.91 6.03
CA ARG A 81 -4.14 23.21 4.61
C ARG A 81 -3.06 24.15 4.12
N ASN A 82 -2.74 24.05 2.83
CA ASN A 82 -1.71 24.86 2.19
C ASN A 82 -0.34 24.73 2.87
N VAL A 83 0.04 23.49 3.19
CA VAL A 83 1.34 23.17 3.78
C VAL A 83 2.16 22.33 2.82
N THR A 84 3.48 22.41 2.97
CA THR A 84 4.40 21.55 2.24
C THR A 84 4.94 20.47 3.17
N VAL A 85 4.90 19.21 2.74
CA VAL A 85 5.52 18.08 3.44
C VAL A 85 6.67 17.56 2.60
N ARG A 86 7.86 17.50 3.21
CA ARG A 86 9.08 16.96 2.62
C ARG A 86 9.36 15.60 3.25
N LEU A 87 9.63 14.60 2.41
CA LEU A 87 10.15 13.30 2.83
C LEU A 87 11.68 13.34 2.75
N LEU A 88 12.33 13.16 3.90
CA LEU A 88 13.78 13.03 4.00
C LEU A 88 14.12 11.58 4.33
N VAL A 89 15.15 11.04 3.67
CA VAL A 89 15.67 9.70 3.95
C VAL A 89 17.18 9.79 4.13
N ASP A 90 17.65 9.41 5.32
CA ASP A 90 19.02 9.61 5.80
C ASP A 90 19.47 11.08 5.63
N GLY A 91 18.59 12.02 6.00
CA GLY A 91 18.84 13.47 5.88
C GLY A 91 18.68 14.07 4.48
N GLU A 92 18.59 13.24 3.43
CA GLU A 92 18.48 13.71 2.04
C GLU A 92 17.01 13.83 1.61
N ARG A 93 16.64 14.99 1.05
CA ARG A 93 15.28 15.22 0.53
C ARG A 93 15.00 14.32 -0.67
N GLN A 94 13.98 13.48 -0.55
CA GLN A 94 13.59 12.55 -1.61
C GLN A 94 12.39 13.05 -2.42
N GLU A 95 11.41 13.66 -1.75
CA GLU A 95 10.18 14.15 -2.37
C GLU A 95 9.60 15.30 -1.54
N GLU A 96 8.82 16.16 -2.19
CA GLU A 96 8.15 17.30 -1.57
C GLU A 96 6.78 17.47 -2.21
N LEU A 97 5.73 17.60 -1.39
CA LEU A 97 4.37 17.80 -1.86
C LEU A 97 3.70 18.94 -1.10
N PHE A 98 2.97 19.78 -1.83
CA PHE A 98 2.13 20.85 -1.28
C PHE A 98 0.67 20.38 -1.23
N GLY A 99 -0.04 20.65 -0.14
CA GLY A 99 -1.46 20.36 -0.03
C GLY A 99 -1.94 20.27 1.41
N GLU A 100 -2.67 19.20 1.71
CA GLU A 100 -3.34 18.99 3.00
C GLU A 100 -2.80 17.77 3.73
N MET A 101 -2.64 17.91 5.04
CA MET A 101 -2.31 16.82 5.96
C MET A 101 -3.09 16.97 7.27
N LEU A 102 -3.13 15.92 8.07
CA LEU A 102 -3.70 15.99 9.41
C LEU A 102 -2.90 15.16 10.42
N PHE A 103 -2.93 15.60 11.68
CA PHE A 103 -2.39 14.86 12.80
C PHE A 103 -3.43 13.87 13.35
N THR A 104 -3.01 12.64 13.56
CA THR A 104 -3.79 11.55 14.14
C THR A 104 -3.24 11.21 15.54
N HIS A 105 -3.92 10.31 16.25
CA HIS A 105 -3.48 9.86 17.57
C HIS A 105 -2.14 9.11 17.57
N PHE A 106 -1.74 8.51 16.44
CA PHE A 106 -0.50 7.72 16.31
C PHE A 106 0.54 8.34 15.36
N GLY A 107 0.19 9.37 14.60
CA GLY A 107 1.05 9.87 13.53
C GLY A 107 0.37 10.87 12.62
N VAL A 108 0.68 10.84 11.34
CA VAL A 108 0.16 11.78 10.35
C VAL A 108 -0.58 11.07 9.21
N SER A 109 -1.55 11.77 8.64
CA SER A 109 -2.36 11.32 7.51
C SER A 109 -2.72 12.51 6.61
N GLY A 110 -3.69 12.33 5.73
CA GLY A 110 -4.13 13.32 4.75
C GLY A 110 -3.44 13.16 3.39
N PRO A 111 -3.99 13.76 2.32
CA PRO A 111 -3.66 13.44 0.94
C PRO A 111 -2.16 13.38 0.63
N ILE A 112 -1.39 14.40 1.02
CA ILE A 112 0.03 14.45 0.68
C ILE A 112 0.87 13.44 1.48
N VAL A 113 0.47 13.14 2.72
CA VAL A 113 1.11 12.10 3.54
C VAL A 113 0.82 10.71 2.98
N LEU A 114 -0.43 10.43 2.59
CA LEU A 114 -0.82 9.16 1.98
C LEU A 114 -0.03 8.92 0.69
N THR A 115 0.16 9.94 -0.15
CA THR A 115 0.97 9.86 -1.37
C THR A 115 2.43 9.51 -1.05
N LEU A 116 3.05 10.16 -0.05
CA LEU A 116 4.43 9.90 0.36
C LEU A 116 4.63 8.53 1.03
N SER A 117 3.56 7.93 1.57
CA SER A 117 3.63 6.74 2.43
C SER A 117 4.34 5.54 1.79
N ARG A 118 4.19 5.36 0.47
CA ARG A 118 4.84 4.25 -0.25
C ARG A 118 6.35 4.39 -0.17
N GLN A 119 6.88 5.58 -0.45
CA GLN A 119 8.32 5.82 -0.48
C GLN A 119 8.94 5.82 0.91
N ALA A 120 8.23 6.39 1.90
CA ALA A 120 8.58 6.28 3.30
C ALA A 120 8.66 4.80 3.75
N GLY A 121 7.63 4.01 3.45
CA GLY A 121 7.58 2.58 3.77
C GLY A 121 8.66 1.74 3.08
N ASP A 122 9.01 2.08 1.83
CA ASP A 122 10.11 1.44 1.09
C ASP A 122 11.48 1.77 1.70
N ALA A 123 11.68 2.99 2.21
CA ALA A 123 12.89 3.38 2.92
C ALA A 123 13.01 2.68 4.29
N LEU A 124 11.93 2.69 5.08
CA LEU A 124 11.88 2.03 6.40
C LEU A 124 12.19 0.52 6.30
N ARG A 125 11.65 -0.18 5.31
CA ARG A 125 11.96 -1.61 5.09
C ARG A 125 13.41 -1.90 4.76
N ARG A 126 14.12 -0.93 4.21
CA ARG A 126 15.56 -1.01 3.94
C ARG A 126 16.40 -0.59 5.15
N GLY A 127 15.78 -0.36 6.30
CA GLY A 127 16.47 0.07 7.53
C GLY A 127 16.98 1.50 7.48
N ARG A 128 16.49 2.33 6.56
CA ARG A 128 16.91 3.74 6.43
C ARG A 128 16.15 4.62 7.41
N GLN A 129 16.79 5.71 7.85
CA GLN A 129 16.13 6.72 8.66
C GLN A 129 15.16 7.52 7.79
N VAL A 130 13.94 7.75 8.28
CA VAL A 130 12.90 8.50 7.57
C VAL A 130 12.40 9.64 8.45
N GLU A 131 12.35 10.84 7.88
CA GLU A 131 11.87 12.04 8.55
C GLU A 131 10.88 12.78 7.64
N LEU A 132 9.90 13.43 8.26
CA LEU A 132 8.99 14.35 7.59
C LEU A 132 9.26 15.76 8.10
N SER A 133 9.53 16.69 7.18
CA SER A 133 9.61 18.12 7.48
C SER A 133 8.36 18.80 6.95
N ILE A 134 7.75 19.64 7.79
CA ILE A 134 6.49 20.33 7.48
C ILE A 134 6.78 21.83 7.41
N ASP A 135 6.49 22.41 6.25
CA ASP A 135 6.45 23.86 6.05
C ASP A 135 5.02 24.35 6.27
N LEU A 136 4.80 25.08 7.36
CA LEU A 136 3.47 25.57 7.73
C LEU A 136 3.04 26.80 6.93
N LYS A 137 3.97 27.47 6.24
CA LYS A 137 3.71 28.64 5.42
C LYS A 137 4.73 28.71 4.26
N PRO A 138 4.59 27.82 3.27
CA PRO A 138 5.48 27.73 2.11
C PRO A 138 5.29 28.89 1.12
#